data_AF-A0A2D5T109-F1
#
_entry.id   AF-A0A2D5T109-F1
#
_cell.length_a   1.000
_cell.length_b   1.000
_cell.length_c   1.000
_cell.angle_alpha   90.00
_cell.angle_beta   90.00
_cell.angle_gamma   90.00
#
_symmetry.space_group_name_H-M   'P 1'
#
loop_
_entity.id
_entity.type
_entity.pdbx_description
1 polymer ?
#
loop_
_entity_poly.entity_id
_entity_poly.type
_entity_poly.pdbx_seq_one_letter_code
_entity_poly.pdbx_strand_id
1 'polypeptide(L)'
;MGEEVCNWTPQTLVELVKAVIWPLTIIILGFRFKSGISESLQRFFARNSVSEVSASTNGISAKFVAEKQASELKESVISMTLPESMALESIKEQHDRAHTEFSETLYQHVKSHLEALKLEPLEQVELLSREVSLLQSSARYHEIGKVLFRSQFNLLNNVIVNDNFITKNEVQSYFEQNKNHVGDAFREWDWIKYVSYLITSGLLIDHEGGYKLTQVGRSYVKFMSRNPQFIDDLGKL
;
A
#
# COMPACT_ATOMS: atom_id res chain seq x y z
N MET A 1 12.97 69.15 -17.17
CA MET A 1 13.83 67.96 -17.03
C MET A 1 13.98 67.72 -15.54
N GLY A 2 13.22 66.76 -14.99
CA GLY A 2 13.34 66.35 -13.59
C GLY A 2 13.88 64.93 -13.58
N GLU A 3 15.15 64.77 -13.22
CA GLU A 3 15.75 63.47 -12.95
C GLU A 3 15.30 63.02 -11.55
N GLU A 4 14.50 61.96 -11.49
CA GLU A 4 14.20 61.30 -10.22
C GLU A 4 15.40 60.45 -9.81
N VAL A 5 16.19 60.98 -8.88
CA VAL A 5 17.29 60.28 -8.23
C VAL A 5 16.70 59.22 -7.29
N CYS A 6 16.83 57.96 -7.67
CA CYS A 6 16.32 56.82 -6.92
C CYS A 6 17.26 56.50 -5.74
N ASN A 7 16.89 56.97 -4.54
CA ASN A 7 17.61 56.67 -3.30
C ASN A 7 17.26 55.26 -2.78
N TRP A 8 17.98 54.25 -3.25
CA TRP A 8 17.91 52.89 -2.69
C TRP A 8 18.69 52.82 -1.38
N THR A 9 17.99 52.78 -0.25
CA THR A 9 18.60 52.45 1.04
C THR A 9 18.79 50.93 1.15
N PRO A 10 19.89 50.43 1.75
CA PRO A 10 20.14 48.98 1.89
C PRO A 10 18.97 48.20 2.52
N GLN A 11 18.18 48.87 3.37
CA GLN A 11 16.98 48.33 3.99
C GLN A 11 15.89 48.01 2.96
N THR A 12 15.63 48.91 2.01
CA THR A 12 14.64 48.68 0.93
C THR A 12 15.05 47.55 -0.01
N LEU A 13 16.36 47.36 -0.23
CA LEU A 13 16.89 46.28 -1.05
C LEU A 13 16.75 44.91 -0.36
N VAL A 14 16.97 44.87 0.96
CA VAL A 14 16.75 43.67 1.79
C VAL A 14 15.27 43.29 1.88
N GLU A 15 14.37 44.28 1.99
CA GLU A 15 12.93 44.03 2.01
C GLU A 15 12.40 43.53 0.66
N LEU A 16 12.91 44.06 -0.46
CA LEU A 16 12.58 43.57 -1.80
C LEU A 16 13.02 42.11 -1.97
N VAL A 17 14.25 41.78 -1.56
CA VAL A 17 14.77 40.41 -1.63
C VAL A 17 13.94 39.46 -0.76
N LYS A 18 13.58 39.85 0.47
CA LYS A 18 12.70 39.04 1.33
C LYS A 18 11.31 38.83 0.71
N ALA A 19 10.74 39.84 0.06
CA ALA A 19 9.44 39.75 -0.58
C ALA A 19 9.43 38.85 -1.82
N VAL A 20 10.55 38.78 -2.55
CA VAL A 20 10.68 37.97 -3.78
C VAL A 20 11.04 36.50 -3.49
N ILE A 21 11.68 36.20 -2.35
CA ILE A 21 12.07 34.84 -1.96
C ILE A 21 10.84 33.92 -1.84
N TRP A 22 9.75 34.37 -1.19
CA TRP A 22 8.60 33.50 -0.95
C TRP A 22 7.89 33.05 -2.25
N PRO A 23 7.57 33.94 -3.21
CA PRO A 23 7.08 33.53 -4.53
C PRO A 23 8.03 32.58 -5.27
N LEU A 24 9.35 32.85 -5.24
CA LEU A 24 10.33 31.98 -5.89
C LEU A 24 10.35 30.59 -5.26
N THR A 25 10.29 30.49 -3.92
CA THR A 25 10.24 29.21 -3.23
C THR A 25 8.99 28.41 -3.60
N ILE A 26 7.82 29.05 -3.72
CA ILE A 26 6.59 28.39 -4.16
C ILE A 26 6.71 27.89 -5.61
N ILE A 27 7.29 28.68 -6.51
CA ILE A 27 7.47 28.29 -7.92
C ILE A 27 8.44 27.12 -8.04
N ILE A 28 9.57 27.15 -7.33
CA ILE A 28 10.57 26.08 -7.34
C ILE A 28 9.99 24.79 -6.74
N LEU A 29 9.25 24.90 -5.63
CA LEU A 29 8.58 23.77 -5.01
C LEU A 29 7.51 23.19 -5.96
N GLY A 30 6.70 24.04 -6.59
CA GLY A 30 5.72 23.65 -7.60
C GLY A 30 6.35 22.95 -8.82
N PHE A 31 7.49 23.43 -9.30
CA PHE A 31 8.21 22.81 -10.43
C PHE A 31 8.79 21.44 -10.06
N ARG A 32 9.35 21.31 -8.85
CA ARG A 32 9.86 20.03 -8.31
C ARG A 32 8.75 18.99 -8.13
N PHE A 33 7.53 19.41 -7.79
CA PHE A 33 6.39 18.51 -7.60
C PHE A 33 5.63 18.16 -8.88
N LYS A 34 5.70 19.00 -9.93
CA LYS A 34 5.01 18.76 -11.20
C LYS A 34 5.50 17.50 -11.92
N SER A 35 6.77 17.12 -11.76
CA SER A 35 7.37 15.98 -12.46
C SER A 35 7.02 14.60 -11.87
N GLY A 36 6.42 14.52 -10.68
CA GLY A 36 6.15 13.25 -10.01
C GLY A 36 4.70 13.03 -9.60
N ILE A 37 3.95 14.10 -9.29
CA ILE A 37 2.60 13.94 -8.75
C ILE A 37 1.54 13.89 -9.86
N SER A 38 1.77 14.40 -11.08
CA SER A 38 0.78 14.34 -12.16
C SER A 38 0.31 12.91 -12.47
N GLU A 39 1.23 11.95 -12.54
CA GLU A 39 0.88 10.54 -12.77
C GLU A 39 0.24 9.89 -11.54
N SER A 40 0.71 10.21 -10.33
CA SER A 40 0.10 9.69 -9.09
C SER A 40 -1.29 10.27 -8.84
N LEU A 41 -1.52 11.55 -9.14
CA LEU A 41 -2.83 12.22 -9.04
C LEU A 41 -3.77 11.73 -10.12
N GLN A 42 -3.33 11.54 -11.37
CA GLN A 42 -4.19 10.93 -12.39
C GLN A 42 -4.59 9.50 -12.03
N ARG A 43 -3.68 8.69 -11.49
CA ARG A 43 -4.01 7.33 -11.02
C ARG A 43 -4.89 7.32 -9.76
N PHE A 44 -4.77 8.32 -8.88
CA PHE A 44 -5.64 8.47 -7.72
C PHE A 44 -7.03 9.02 -8.09
N PHE A 45 -7.12 10.02 -8.98
CA PHE A 45 -8.39 10.59 -9.43
C PHE A 45 -9.14 9.70 -10.42
N ALA A 46 -8.45 8.91 -11.25
CA ALA A 46 -9.08 7.86 -12.07
C ALA A 46 -9.63 6.71 -11.21
N ARG A 47 -9.10 6.52 -10.00
CA ARG A 47 -9.50 5.45 -9.08
C ARG A 47 -10.51 5.91 -8.02
N ASN A 48 -10.62 7.22 -7.78
CA ASN A 48 -11.54 7.85 -6.82
C ASN A 48 -12.46 8.91 -7.45
N SER A 49 -12.83 8.79 -8.73
CA SER A 49 -14.00 9.52 -9.24
C SER A 49 -15.26 8.90 -8.65
N VAL A 50 -15.50 9.19 -7.38
CA VAL A 50 -16.75 8.90 -6.69
C VAL A 50 -17.77 9.88 -7.25
N SER A 51 -18.58 9.39 -8.18
CA SER A 51 -19.85 10.00 -8.56
C SER A 51 -20.81 9.87 -7.38
N GLU A 52 -20.69 10.74 -6.38
CA GLU A 52 -21.76 11.01 -5.43
C GLU A 52 -22.34 12.39 -5.72
N VAL A 53 -23.24 12.44 -6.70
CA VAL A 53 -24.45 13.26 -6.60
C VAL A 53 -25.60 12.53 -7.29
N SER A 54 -26.34 11.72 -6.53
CA SER A 54 -27.80 11.71 -6.59
C SER A 54 -28.36 10.89 -5.43
N ALA A 55 -28.75 11.58 -4.37
CA ALA A 55 -29.78 11.09 -3.48
C ALA A 55 -31.07 10.90 -4.28
N SER A 56 -31.56 9.67 -4.43
CA SER A 56 -32.97 9.43 -4.74
C SER A 56 -33.40 8.06 -4.22
N THR A 57 -34.43 8.11 -3.40
CA THR A 57 -35.23 7.01 -2.90
C THR A 57 -35.85 6.24 -4.08
N ASN A 58 -35.40 4.98 -4.28
CA ASN A 58 -36.13 3.84 -4.87
C ASN A 58 -35.18 2.94 -5.68
N GLY A 59 -34.63 1.91 -5.02
CA GLY A 59 -34.65 0.51 -5.46
C GLY A 59 -34.22 0.05 -6.87
N ILE A 60 -33.58 0.86 -7.72
CA ILE A 60 -33.28 0.45 -9.12
C ILE A 60 -31.78 0.49 -9.49
N SER A 61 -30.90 1.05 -8.65
CA SER A 61 -29.46 1.18 -9.00
C SER A 61 -28.63 -0.10 -8.89
N ALA A 62 -29.08 -1.13 -8.15
CA ALA A 62 -28.34 -2.38 -8.00
C ALA A 62 -28.28 -3.24 -9.28
N LYS A 63 -29.19 -3.01 -10.24
CA LYS A 63 -29.27 -3.85 -11.44
C LYS A 63 -28.38 -3.38 -12.60
N PHE A 64 -28.04 -2.09 -12.66
CA PHE A 64 -27.16 -1.54 -13.71
C PHE A 64 -25.66 -1.65 -13.40
N VAL A 65 -25.27 -1.86 -12.13
CA VAL A 65 -23.87 -2.09 -11.74
C VAL A 65 -23.46 -3.55 -11.95
N ALA A 66 -24.39 -4.49 -11.72
CA ALA A 66 -24.14 -5.91 -11.96
C ALA A 66 -23.96 -6.24 -13.45
N GLU A 67 -24.66 -5.55 -14.35
CA GLU A 67 -24.56 -5.77 -15.79
C GLU A 67 -23.28 -5.17 -16.40
N LYS A 68 -22.76 -4.06 -15.86
CA LYS A 68 -21.44 -3.54 -16.27
C LYS A 68 -20.27 -4.37 -15.73
N GLN A 69 -20.34 -4.84 -14.49
CA GLN A 69 -19.31 -5.76 -13.96
C GLN A 69 -19.36 -7.13 -14.64
N ALA A 70 -20.54 -7.64 -15.02
CA ALA A 70 -20.65 -8.88 -15.78
C ALA A 70 -20.20 -8.74 -17.25
N SER A 71 -20.27 -7.53 -17.83
CA SER A 71 -19.76 -7.25 -19.17
C SER A 71 -18.24 -7.01 -19.18
N GLU A 72 -17.69 -6.34 -18.17
CA GLU A 72 -16.23 -6.16 -18.01
C GLU A 72 -15.52 -7.47 -17.60
N LEU A 73 -16.21 -8.40 -16.94
CA LEU A 73 -15.68 -9.74 -16.64
C LEU A 73 -15.69 -10.70 -17.83
N LYS A 74 -16.27 -10.33 -18.99
CA LYS A 74 -16.35 -11.18 -20.19
C LYS A 74 -15.38 -10.83 -21.32
N GLU A 75 -14.61 -9.75 -21.21
CA GLU A 75 -13.58 -9.38 -22.21
C GLU A 75 -12.15 -9.75 -21.83
N SER A 76 -11.93 -10.48 -20.72
CA SER A 76 -10.62 -11.05 -20.38
C SER A 76 -10.52 -12.54 -20.78
N VAL A 77 -10.92 -12.88 -21.99
CA VAL A 77 -10.64 -14.18 -22.60
C VAL A 77 -9.60 -13.98 -23.71
N ILE A 78 -8.37 -14.38 -23.37
CA ILE A 78 -7.22 -14.67 -24.24
C ILE A 78 -6.52 -13.44 -24.85
N SER A 79 -5.59 -12.88 -24.07
CA SER A 79 -4.29 -12.51 -24.63
C SER A 79 -3.23 -13.35 -23.92
N MET A 80 -2.73 -14.38 -24.60
CA MET A 80 -1.59 -15.22 -24.14
C MET A 80 -0.24 -14.48 -24.28
N THR A 81 -0.23 -13.15 -24.20
CA THR A 81 1.00 -12.39 -24.14
C THR A 81 1.30 -12.08 -22.68
N LEU A 82 2.50 -12.43 -22.22
CA LEU A 82 3.00 -11.97 -20.94
C LEU A 82 2.83 -10.45 -20.90
N PRO A 83 2.34 -9.87 -19.78
CA PRO A 83 2.26 -8.43 -19.63
C PRO A 83 3.57 -7.77 -20.04
N GLU A 84 3.54 -6.59 -20.64
CA GLU A 84 4.74 -5.91 -21.15
C GLU A 84 5.79 -5.67 -20.05
N SER A 85 5.36 -5.53 -18.78
CA SER A 85 6.21 -5.48 -17.60
C SER A 85 6.89 -6.80 -17.22
N MET A 86 6.48 -7.91 -17.83
CA MET A 86 7.05 -9.26 -17.68
C MET A 86 7.76 -9.74 -18.95
N ALA A 87 7.89 -8.88 -19.96
CA ALA A 87 8.82 -9.15 -21.05
C ALA A 87 10.24 -9.23 -20.50
N LEU A 88 11.05 -10.15 -21.03
CA LEU A 88 12.42 -10.40 -20.56
C LEU A 88 13.25 -9.12 -20.49
N GLU A 89 13.08 -8.26 -21.48
CA GLU A 89 13.84 -7.02 -21.62
C GLU A 89 13.42 -5.98 -20.58
N SER A 90 12.12 -5.90 -20.27
CA SER A 90 11.59 -5.09 -19.17
C SER A 90 12.11 -5.56 -17.81
N ILE A 91 12.21 -6.88 -17.61
CA ILE A 91 12.77 -7.46 -16.38
C ILE A 91 14.25 -7.13 -16.24
N LYS A 92 15.04 -7.28 -17.31
CA LYS A 92 16.46 -6.91 -17.30
C LYS A 92 16.65 -5.44 -16.99
N GLU A 93 15.90 -4.56 -17.65
CA GLU A 93 15.98 -3.13 -17.39
C GLU A 93 15.58 -2.78 -15.95
N GLN A 94 14.56 -3.45 -15.39
CA GLN A 94 14.20 -3.29 -13.98
C GLN A 94 15.34 -3.73 -13.06
N HIS A 95 15.98 -4.88 -13.34
CA HIS A 95 17.11 -5.35 -12.56
C HIS A 95 18.28 -4.36 -12.60
N ASP A 96 18.60 -3.83 -13.79
CA ASP A 96 19.69 -2.86 -13.96
C ASP A 96 19.41 -1.56 -13.20
N ARG A 97 18.16 -1.08 -13.22
CA ARG A 97 17.75 0.12 -12.48
C ARG A 97 17.75 -0.08 -10.96
N ALA A 98 17.41 -1.27 -10.49
CA ALA A 98 17.38 -1.62 -9.06
C ALA A 98 18.74 -2.14 -8.54
N HIS A 99 19.72 -2.28 -9.43
CA HIS A 99 21.03 -2.82 -9.10
C HIS A 99 21.75 -1.94 -8.08
N THR A 100 22.36 -2.61 -7.11
CA THR A 100 23.25 -2.02 -6.10
C THR A 100 24.45 -2.93 -5.90
N GLU A 101 25.55 -2.38 -5.39
CA GLU A 101 26.74 -3.17 -5.05
C GLU A 101 26.43 -4.34 -4.10
N PHE A 102 25.55 -4.09 -3.11
CA PHE A 102 25.15 -5.14 -2.17
C PHE A 102 24.26 -6.19 -2.82
N SER A 103 23.34 -5.82 -3.72
CA SER A 103 22.53 -6.81 -4.46
C SER A 103 23.40 -7.67 -5.38
N GLU A 104 24.46 -7.11 -5.97
CA GLU A 104 25.44 -7.90 -6.76
C GLU A 104 26.16 -8.92 -5.88
N THR A 105 26.61 -8.51 -4.70
CA THR A 105 27.27 -9.41 -3.74
C THR A 105 26.34 -10.57 -3.36
N LEU A 106 25.07 -10.27 -3.06
CA LEU A 106 24.06 -11.30 -2.76
C LEU A 106 23.81 -12.22 -3.97
N TYR A 107 23.74 -11.67 -5.18
CA TYR A 107 23.59 -12.47 -6.40
C TYR A 107 24.74 -13.46 -6.58
N GLN A 108 25.98 -13.02 -6.41
CA GLN A 108 27.16 -13.90 -6.50
C GLN A 108 27.15 -14.97 -5.40
N HIS A 109 26.78 -14.62 -4.16
CA HIS A 109 26.64 -15.61 -3.08
C HIS A 109 25.58 -16.67 -3.41
N VAL A 110 24.41 -16.25 -3.93
CA VAL A 110 23.36 -17.19 -4.35
C VAL A 110 23.89 -18.14 -5.43
N LYS A 111 24.62 -17.64 -6.43
CA LYS A 111 25.25 -18.48 -7.45
C LYS A 111 26.23 -19.48 -6.86
N SER A 112 27.16 -19.03 -6.01
CA SER A 112 28.13 -19.91 -5.36
C SER A 112 27.46 -20.98 -4.50
N HIS A 113 26.35 -20.66 -3.82
CA HIS A 113 25.57 -21.65 -3.07
C HIS A 113 24.94 -22.70 -4.00
N LEU A 114 24.34 -22.31 -5.12
CA LEU A 114 23.76 -23.26 -6.09
C LEU A 114 24.81 -24.18 -6.69
N GLU A 115 25.98 -23.65 -7.05
CA GLU A 115 27.11 -24.43 -7.57
C GLU A 115 27.60 -25.45 -6.54
N ALA A 116 27.68 -25.07 -5.26
CA ALA A 116 28.09 -25.96 -4.18
C ALA A 116 27.10 -27.11 -3.94
N LEU A 117 25.79 -26.88 -4.19
CA LEU A 117 24.74 -27.89 -4.02
C LEU A 117 24.73 -28.94 -5.15
N LYS A 118 25.37 -28.67 -6.30
CA LYS A 118 25.47 -29.59 -7.45
C LYS A 118 24.11 -30.14 -7.92
N LEU A 119 23.09 -29.28 -7.90
CA LEU A 119 21.73 -29.62 -8.30
C LEU A 119 21.56 -29.56 -9.81
N GLU A 120 20.64 -30.36 -10.34
CA GLU A 120 20.24 -30.25 -11.75
C GLU A 120 19.50 -28.92 -12.02
N PRO A 121 19.55 -28.36 -13.24
CA PRO A 121 18.97 -27.05 -13.53
C PRO A 121 17.50 -26.90 -13.13
N LEU A 122 16.67 -27.94 -13.30
CA LEU A 122 15.26 -27.90 -12.91
C LEU A 122 15.07 -27.83 -11.39
N GLU A 123 15.91 -28.54 -10.62
CA GLU A 123 15.88 -28.50 -9.16
C GLU A 123 16.34 -27.12 -8.65
N GLN A 124 17.31 -26.49 -9.33
CA GLN A 124 17.71 -25.11 -9.02
C GLN A 124 16.55 -24.13 -9.25
N VAL A 125 15.81 -24.27 -10.35
CA VAL A 125 14.64 -23.42 -10.61
C VAL A 125 13.56 -23.64 -9.56
N GLU A 126 13.26 -24.88 -9.17
CA GLU A 126 12.27 -25.16 -8.12
C GLU A 126 12.68 -24.55 -6.76
N LEU A 127 13.95 -24.75 -6.36
CA LEU A 127 14.49 -24.20 -5.13
C LEU A 127 14.40 -22.67 -5.12
N LEU A 128 14.91 -22.01 -6.16
CA LEU A 128 14.86 -20.56 -6.28
C LEU A 128 13.43 -20.03 -6.35
N SER A 129 12.52 -20.73 -7.04
CA SER A 129 11.11 -20.34 -7.09
C SER A 129 10.46 -20.37 -5.71
N ARG A 130 10.77 -21.40 -4.90
CA ARG A 130 10.30 -21.49 -3.53
C ARG A 130 10.89 -20.38 -2.67
N GLU A 131 12.19 -20.12 -2.74
CA GLU A 131 12.84 -19.03 -2.00
C GLU A 131 12.27 -17.66 -2.36
N VAL A 132 12.12 -17.37 -3.66
CA VAL A 132 11.50 -16.12 -4.13
C VAL A 132 10.08 -15.98 -3.62
N SER A 133 9.28 -17.07 -3.61
CA SER A 133 7.92 -17.02 -3.06
C SER A 133 7.90 -16.68 -1.56
N LEU A 134 8.87 -17.20 -0.79
CA LEU A 134 9.01 -16.90 0.63
C LEU A 134 9.43 -15.46 0.85
N LEU A 135 10.43 -14.96 0.11
CA LEU A 135 10.90 -13.58 0.16
C LEU A 135 9.79 -12.58 -0.20
N GLN A 136 9.05 -12.83 -1.28
CA GLN A 136 7.93 -11.99 -1.70
C GLN A 136 6.82 -11.96 -0.64
N SER A 137 6.49 -13.12 -0.06
CA SER A 137 5.50 -13.18 1.02
C SER A 137 5.95 -12.40 2.25
N SER A 138 7.22 -12.57 2.65
CA SER A 138 7.83 -11.86 3.78
C SER A 138 7.82 -10.35 3.55
N ALA A 139 8.27 -9.88 2.38
CA ALA A 139 8.25 -8.46 2.03
C ALA A 139 6.84 -7.88 2.13
N ARG A 140 5.83 -8.59 1.60
CA ARG A 140 4.44 -8.18 1.73
C ARG A 140 3.98 -8.09 3.17
N TYR A 141 4.34 -9.04 4.02
CA TYR A 141 3.96 -9.02 5.44
C TYR A 141 4.63 -7.88 6.21
N HIS A 142 5.89 -7.56 5.91
CA HIS A 142 6.56 -6.40 6.48
C HIS A 142 5.88 -5.09 6.09
N GLU A 143 5.51 -4.92 4.81
CA GLU A 143 4.78 -3.72 4.37
C GLU A 143 3.42 -3.57 5.09
N ILE A 144 2.72 -4.68 5.32
CA ILE A 144 1.49 -4.69 6.11
C ILE A 144 1.77 -4.28 7.56
N GLY A 145 2.81 -4.84 8.18
CA GLY A 145 3.18 -4.58 9.56
C GLY A 145 3.54 -3.12 9.85
N LYS A 146 4.05 -2.37 8.85
CA LYS A 146 4.40 -0.94 9.01
C LYS A 146 3.21 -0.04 9.37
N VAL A 147 1.99 -0.43 9.01
CA VAL A 147 0.79 0.38 9.19
C VAL A 147 -0.16 -0.21 10.24
N LEU A 148 -0.06 -1.52 10.47
CA LEU A 148 -1.02 -2.27 11.30
C LEU A 148 -0.78 -2.02 12.80
N PHE A 149 -1.87 -1.77 13.54
CA PHE A 149 -1.82 -1.64 14.99
C PHE A 149 -1.76 -3.01 15.67
N ARG A 150 -1.14 -3.06 16.86
CA ARG A 150 -1.11 -4.30 17.66
C ARG A 150 -2.51 -4.81 18.00
N SER A 151 -3.45 -3.92 18.30
CA SER A 151 -4.86 -4.28 18.53
C SER A 151 -5.52 -4.94 17.30
N GLN A 152 -5.16 -4.50 16.09
CA GLN A 152 -5.69 -5.09 14.85
C GLN A 152 -5.10 -6.47 14.61
N PHE A 153 -3.82 -6.68 14.92
CA PHE A 153 -3.21 -8.01 14.87
C PHE A 153 -3.90 -8.97 15.84
N ASN A 154 -4.14 -8.53 17.07
CA ASN A 154 -4.86 -9.31 18.07
C ASN A 154 -6.27 -9.67 17.61
N LEU A 155 -6.98 -8.75 16.94
CA LEU A 155 -8.26 -9.05 16.30
C LEU A 155 -8.12 -10.19 15.29
N LEU A 156 -7.16 -10.11 14.36
CA LEU A 156 -6.94 -11.17 13.36
C LEU A 156 -6.62 -12.53 14.00
N ASN A 157 -5.87 -12.54 15.10
CA ASN A 157 -5.56 -13.76 15.84
C ASN A 157 -6.83 -14.36 16.47
N ASN A 158 -7.72 -13.53 17.03
CA ASN A 158 -9.00 -13.99 17.55
C ASN A 158 -9.91 -14.54 16.43
N VAL A 159 -9.89 -13.92 15.25
CA VAL A 159 -10.64 -14.39 14.07
C VAL A 159 -10.18 -15.79 13.66
N ILE A 160 -8.88 -16.09 13.70
CA ILE A 160 -8.36 -17.44 13.40
C ILE A 160 -8.93 -18.48 14.35
N VAL A 161 -9.01 -18.15 15.65
CA VAL A 161 -9.55 -19.06 16.67
C VAL A 161 -11.05 -19.31 16.44
N ASN A 162 -11.77 -18.30 15.92
CA ASN A 162 -13.20 -18.36 15.64
C ASN A 162 -13.50 -18.78 14.17
N ASP A 163 -12.87 -19.87 13.72
CA ASP A 163 -13.07 -20.44 12.39
C ASP A 163 -12.90 -19.44 11.21
N ASN A 164 -11.95 -18.53 11.36
CA ASN A 164 -11.61 -17.53 10.35
C ASN A 164 -12.74 -16.53 10.04
N PHE A 165 -13.73 -16.38 10.91
CA PHE A 165 -14.86 -15.49 10.70
C PHE A 165 -15.14 -14.62 11.94
N ILE A 166 -15.62 -13.40 11.71
CA ILE A 166 -16.08 -12.49 12.77
C ILE A 166 -17.22 -11.63 12.25
N THR A 167 -18.27 -11.45 13.03
CA THR A 167 -19.40 -10.60 12.66
C THR A 167 -19.03 -9.12 12.77
N LYS A 168 -19.75 -8.25 12.04
CA LYS A 168 -19.56 -6.79 12.15
C LYS A 168 -19.79 -6.27 13.58
N ASN A 169 -20.76 -6.86 14.28
CA ASN A 169 -21.07 -6.51 15.68
C ASN A 169 -19.92 -6.87 16.64
N GLU A 170 -19.27 -8.01 16.43
CA GLU A 170 -18.10 -8.41 17.23
C GLU A 170 -16.90 -7.51 16.95
N VAL A 171 -16.65 -7.15 15.68
CA VAL A 171 -15.58 -6.20 15.33
C VAL A 171 -15.85 -4.83 15.97
N GLN A 172 -17.08 -4.33 15.88
CA GLN A 172 -17.46 -3.06 16.52
C GLN A 172 -17.25 -3.14 18.04
N SER A 173 -17.72 -4.21 18.68
CA SER A 173 -17.56 -4.40 20.13
C SER A 173 -16.09 -4.47 20.54
N TYR A 174 -15.25 -5.15 19.75
CA TYR A 174 -13.82 -5.23 19.96
C TYR A 174 -13.16 -3.84 19.82
N PHE A 175 -13.52 -3.09 18.79
CA PHE A 175 -13.01 -1.73 18.59
C PHE A 175 -13.36 -0.81 19.75
N GLU A 176 -14.62 -0.79 20.20
CA GLU A 176 -15.04 0.08 21.31
C GLU A 176 -14.32 -0.27 22.62
N GLN A 177 -14.06 -1.55 22.89
CA GLN A 177 -13.25 -1.97 24.04
C GLN A 177 -11.82 -1.43 23.96
N ASN A 178 -11.18 -1.51 22.79
CA ASN A 178 -9.84 -0.96 22.60
C ASN A 178 -9.87 0.58 22.70
N LYS A 179 -10.83 1.25 22.05
CA LYS A 179 -11.00 2.70 22.10
C LYS A 179 -11.12 3.23 23.53
N ASN A 180 -11.86 2.54 24.39
CA ASN A 180 -11.97 2.89 25.81
C ASN A 180 -10.66 2.70 26.59
N HIS A 181 -9.77 1.82 26.13
CA HIS A 181 -8.46 1.59 26.74
C HIS A 181 -7.41 2.61 26.27
N VAL A 182 -7.33 2.90 24.97
CA VAL A 182 -6.33 3.82 24.39
C VAL A 182 -6.75 5.30 24.49
N GLY A 183 -8.02 5.56 24.77
CA GLY A 183 -8.57 6.89 24.93
C GLY A 183 -8.45 7.74 23.67
N ASP A 184 -7.69 8.83 23.76
CA ASP A 184 -7.67 9.90 22.77
C ASP A 184 -7.07 9.52 21.41
N ALA A 185 -6.25 8.46 21.35
CA ALA A 185 -5.65 7.99 20.11
C ALA A 185 -6.70 7.59 19.05
N PHE A 186 -7.88 7.11 19.49
CA PHE A 186 -8.98 6.70 18.60
C PHE A 186 -10.16 7.67 18.62
N ARG A 187 -9.98 8.91 19.11
CA ARG A 187 -11.08 9.87 19.26
C ARG A 187 -11.86 10.08 17.96
N GLU A 188 -11.15 10.25 16.84
CA GLU A 188 -11.71 10.47 15.50
C GLU A 188 -11.92 9.18 14.68
N TRP A 189 -11.59 8.04 15.27
CA TRP A 189 -11.72 6.73 14.65
C TRP A 189 -13.09 6.12 14.97
N ASP A 190 -13.63 5.45 13.96
CA ASP A 190 -14.75 4.53 14.08
C ASP A 190 -14.28 3.11 13.70
N TRP A 191 -15.10 2.11 14.00
CA TRP A 191 -14.76 0.71 13.75
C TRP A 191 -14.60 0.40 12.24
N ILE A 192 -15.23 1.17 11.36
CA ILE A 192 -15.13 1.01 9.91
C ILE A 192 -13.73 1.44 9.44
N LYS A 193 -13.27 2.62 9.86
CA LYS A 193 -11.89 3.09 9.64
C LYS A 193 -10.89 2.10 10.22
N TYR A 194 -11.15 1.61 11.44
CA TYR A 194 -10.30 0.62 12.10
C TYR A 194 -10.14 -0.68 11.30
N VAL A 195 -11.20 -1.21 10.67
CA VAL A 195 -11.11 -2.45 9.87
C VAL A 195 -10.69 -2.19 8.41
N SER A 196 -10.83 -0.96 7.91
CA SER A 196 -10.61 -0.62 6.50
C SER A 196 -9.23 -1.02 5.97
N TYR A 197 -8.18 -0.85 6.77
CA TYR A 197 -6.83 -1.26 6.38
C TYR A 197 -6.70 -2.78 6.26
N LEU A 198 -7.36 -3.54 7.13
CA LEU A 198 -7.36 -5.01 7.09
C LEU A 198 -8.04 -5.55 5.83
N ILE A 199 -9.06 -4.84 5.35
CA ILE A 199 -9.76 -5.20 4.10
C ILE A 199 -8.91 -4.79 2.89
N THR A 200 -8.42 -3.56 2.84
CA THR A 200 -7.68 -3.02 1.70
C THR A 200 -6.30 -3.66 1.51
N SER A 201 -5.65 -4.10 2.59
CA SER A 201 -4.43 -4.93 2.53
C SER A 201 -4.70 -6.39 2.13
N GLY A 202 -5.97 -6.78 2.06
CA GLY A 202 -6.43 -8.11 1.69
C GLY A 202 -6.30 -9.15 2.80
N LEU A 203 -6.19 -8.74 4.07
CA LEU A 203 -6.16 -9.66 5.21
C LEU A 203 -7.57 -10.20 5.53
N LEU A 204 -8.58 -9.34 5.43
CA LEU A 204 -10.00 -9.67 5.59
C LEU A 204 -10.77 -9.42 4.28
N ILE A 205 -11.90 -10.10 4.13
CA ILE A 205 -12.89 -9.85 3.08
C ILE A 205 -14.29 -9.75 3.71
N ASP A 206 -15.12 -8.83 3.24
CA ASP A 206 -16.53 -8.75 3.66
C ASP A 206 -17.27 -10.00 3.16
N HIS A 207 -17.94 -10.70 4.07
CA HIS A 207 -18.64 -11.94 3.78
C HIS A 207 -19.82 -12.11 4.73
N GLU A 208 -21.03 -12.33 4.20
CA GLU A 208 -22.21 -12.78 4.97
C GLU A 208 -22.46 -12.01 6.29
N GLY A 209 -22.44 -10.67 6.25
CA GLY A 209 -22.71 -9.83 7.42
C GLY A 209 -21.55 -9.72 8.42
N GLY A 210 -20.39 -10.27 8.07
CA GLY A 210 -19.16 -10.21 8.84
C GLY A 210 -17.92 -10.07 7.95
N TYR A 211 -16.79 -10.52 8.48
CA TYR A 211 -15.51 -10.53 7.82
C TYR A 211 -14.90 -11.92 7.92
N LYS A 212 -14.38 -12.41 6.79
CA LYS A 212 -13.65 -13.67 6.71
C LYS A 212 -12.17 -13.41 6.50
N LEU A 213 -11.32 -14.18 7.16
CA LEU A 213 -9.88 -14.12 6.97
C LEU A 213 -9.49 -14.75 5.63
N THR A 214 -8.74 -14.01 4.82
CA THR A 214 -8.29 -14.49 3.51
C THR A 214 -7.10 -15.46 3.66
N GLN A 215 -6.65 -16.06 2.55
CA GLN A 215 -5.41 -16.83 2.54
C GLN A 215 -4.18 -15.97 2.90
N VAL A 216 -4.18 -14.69 2.47
CA VAL A 216 -3.13 -13.74 2.84
C VAL A 216 -3.22 -13.44 4.34
N GLY A 217 -4.41 -13.19 4.87
CA GLY A 217 -4.64 -12.94 6.30
C GLY A 217 -4.15 -14.10 7.18
N ARG A 218 -4.54 -15.34 6.85
CA ARG A 218 -4.09 -16.53 7.58
C ARG A 218 -2.57 -16.69 7.55
N SER A 219 -1.97 -16.51 6.37
CA SER A 219 -0.52 -16.63 6.21
C SER A 219 0.23 -15.52 6.95
N TYR A 220 -0.29 -14.29 6.93
CA TYR A 220 0.25 -13.16 7.68
C TYR A 220 0.27 -13.42 9.18
N VAL A 221 -0.88 -13.83 9.76
CA VAL A 221 -0.92 -14.11 11.20
C VAL A 221 0.04 -15.24 11.56
N LYS A 222 0.10 -16.30 10.77
CA LYS A 222 1.05 -17.41 10.98
C LYS A 222 2.52 -16.95 10.89
N PHE A 223 2.84 -16.04 9.97
CA PHE A 223 4.17 -15.46 9.83
C PHE A 223 4.54 -14.63 11.06
N MET A 224 3.65 -13.74 11.51
CA MET A 224 3.87 -12.89 12.68
C MET A 224 3.99 -13.72 13.97
N SER A 225 3.14 -14.74 14.16
CA SER A 225 3.22 -15.61 15.35
C SER A 225 4.52 -16.44 15.42
N ARG A 226 5.18 -16.68 14.29
CA ARG A 226 6.51 -17.32 14.25
C ARG A 226 7.65 -16.34 14.48
N ASN A 227 7.37 -15.04 14.39
CA ASN A 227 8.34 -13.96 14.51
C ASN A 227 7.82 -12.89 15.49
N PRO A 228 7.76 -13.18 16.80
CA PRO A 228 7.14 -12.29 17.79
C PRO A 228 7.74 -10.88 17.83
N GLN A 229 9.02 -10.73 17.47
CA GLN A 229 9.67 -9.43 17.37
C GLN A 229 8.92 -8.46 16.44
N PHE A 230 8.34 -8.96 15.35
CA PHE A 230 7.57 -8.12 14.43
C PHE A 230 6.22 -7.69 15.02
N ILE A 231 5.67 -8.46 15.97
CA ILE A 231 4.44 -8.08 16.69
C ILE A 231 4.74 -6.93 17.65
N ASP A 232 5.91 -6.94 18.27
CA ASP A 232 6.33 -5.88 19.20
C ASP A 232 6.64 -4.55 18.51
N ASP A 233 7.00 -4.60 17.23
CA ASP A 233 7.25 -3.46 16.35
C ASP A 233 5.98 -2.86 15.73
N LEU A 234 4.81 -3.52 15.87
CA LEU A 234 3.55 -2.99 15.38
C LEU A 234 3.19 -1.67 16.09
N GLY A 235 2.36 -0.86 15.43
CA GLY A 235 1.88 0.40 15.99
C GLY A 235 1.27 0.19 17.38
N LYS A 236 1.90 0.80 18.39
CA LYS A 236 1.48 0.73 19.79
C LYS A 236 0.38 1.74 20.03
N LEU A 237 -0.85 1.30 19.81
CA LEU A 237 -2.09 1.96 20.21
C LEU A 237 -2.94 0.89 20.87
#